data_AF-A0A0A6Z9T9-F1
#
_entry.id   AF-A0A0A6Z9T9-F1
#
_cell.length_a   1.000
_cell.length_b   1.000
_cell.length_c   1.000
_cell.angle_alpha   90.00
_cell.angle_beta   90.00
_cell.angle_gamma   90.00
#
_symmetry.space_group_name_H-M   'P 1'
#
loop_
_entity.id
_entity.type
_entity.pdbx_description
1 polymer ?
#
loop_
_entity_poly.entity_id
_entity_poly.type
_entity_poly.pdbx_seq_one_letter_code
_entity_poly.pdbx_strand_id
1 'polypeptide(L)'
;MPGGSKKAYSIVSPIFEKISAKYKNIPCVNYIGENGSGHYVKMIHNGIEYSDMQLISEIYFLFKKLTHLSNLDISSIFSNWNKTELNSYLIEITSYILKKKDDLGNFILDNILDVANQKGTGKWTSKNSMDLSVPLSLITEAVYFRFLSSFKSQRVLASSLLFGPARRFLNSSKLSIFIEDARKALFFSKIIAYSQGFFQLKVASDKYNWNLKFYNIASIFRSGCIIRAKFLNDIVKAYEKNNNLVNLLIVPFFQNILNNYQSSLRNVLKIGIENGIALPGLSSALSYYDAYRSDELPTNLIQAQRDYFG
;
A
#
# COMPACT_ATOMS: atom_id res chain seq x y z
N MET A 1 -18.47 1.37 7.76
CA MET A 1 -18.63 1.99 6.42
C MET A 1 -20.00 1.57 5.90
N PRO A 2 -21.10 2.09 6.47
CA PRO A 2 -22.45 1.61 6.18
C PRO A 2 -22.89 1.97 4.76
N GLY A 3 -23.45 1.00 4.04
CA GLY A 3 -24.18 1.18 2.79
C GLY A 3 -25.47 0.38 2.80
N GLY A 4 -26.36 0.63 1.86
CA GLY A 4 -27.66 -0.05 1.77
C GLY A 4 -28.83 0.93 1.79
N SER A 5 -29.87 0.65 2.57
CA SER A 5 -31.03 1.54 2.69
C SER A 5 -30.68 2.81 3.45
N LYS A 6 -30.87 3.97 2.82
CA LYS A 6 -30.71 5.28 3.46
C LYS A 6 -31.66 5.47 4.65
N LYS A 7 -32.89 4.94 4.57
CA LYS A 7 -33.86 4.96 5.67
C LYS A 7 -33.36 4.16 6.87
N ALA A 8 -32.80 2.97 6.63
CA ALA A 8 -32.21 2.16 7.69
C ALA A 8 -31.00 2.87 8.33
N TYR A 9 -30.15 3.49 7.52
CA TYR A 9 -29.00 4.27 8.02
C TYR A 9 -29.44 5.38 8.98
N SER A 10 -30.48 6.16 8.65
CA SER A 10 -30.97 7.23 9.53
C SER A 10 -31.42 6.74 10.91
N ILE A 11 -31.88 5.50 11.02
CA ILE A 11 -32.30 4.90 12.30
C ILE A 11 -31.08 4.50 13.15
N VAL A 12 -30.06 3.90 12.52
CA VAL A 12 -28.89 3.36 13.23
C VAL A 12 -27.72 4.34 13.35
N SER A 13 -27.72 5.44 12.58
CA SER A 13 -26.61 6.39 12.55
C SER A 13 -26.27 7.00 13.91
N PRO A 14 -27.22 7.30 14.83
CA PRO A 14 -26.84 7.83 16.15
C PRO A 14 -26.01 6.83 16.97
N ILE A 15 -26.26 5.53 16.82
CA ILE A 15 -25.47 4.48 17.48
C ILE A 15 -24.09 4.41 16.84
N PHE A 16 -24.03 4.33 15.51
CA PHE A 16 -22.75 4.25 14.79
C PHE A 16 -21.86 5.46 15.04
N GLU A 17 -22.43 6.67 15.07
CA GLU A 17 -21.69 7.88 15.35
C GLU A 17 -21.13 7.88 16.77
N LYS A 18 -21.89 7.42 17.77
CA LYS A 18 -21.42 7.34 19.17
C LYS A 18 -20.28 6.34 19.36
N ILE A 19 -20.36 5.15 18.75
CA ILE A 19 -19.37 4.08 18.96
C ILE A 19 -18.15 4.18 18.05
N SER A 20 -18.25 4.91 16.92
CA SER A 20 -17.13 5.07 15.99
C SER A 20 -15.98 5.88 16.60
N ALA A 21 -14.76 5.59 16.14
CA ALA A 21 -13.62 6.45 16.41
C ALA A 21 -13.89 7.89 15.95
N LYS A 22 -13.31 8.86 16.65
CA LYS A 22 -13.44 10.28 16.33
C LYS A 22 -12.12 10.80 15.77
N TYR A 23 -12.17 11.60 14.72
CA TYR A 23 -11.03 12.38 14.24
C TYR A 23 -11.37 13.86 14.39
N LYS A 24 -10.67 14.58 15.28
CA LYS A 24 -10.99 15.98 15.64
C LYS A 24 -12.48 16.17 15.97
N ASN A 25 -13.02 15.32 16.85
CA ASN A 25 -14.43 15.25 17.25
C ASN A 25 -15.43 14.84 16.15
N ILE A 26 -14.98 14.58 14.92
CA ILE A 26 -15.85 14.11 13.83
C ILE A 26 -15.91 12.57 13.84
N PRO A 27 -17.11 11.95 13.89
CA PRO A 27 -17.27 10.49 13.76
C PRO A 27 -16.64 9.95 12.47
N CYS A 28 -15.87 8.87 12.59
CA CYS A 28 -15.34 8.11 11.44
C CYS A 28 -16.38 7.12 10.91
N VAL A 29 -17.58 7.63 10.67
CA VAL A 29 -18.68 6.92 10.00
C VAL A 29 -19.47 7.89 9.14
N ASN A 30 -19.89 7.42 7.97
CA ASN A 30 -20.76 8.16 7.06
C ASN A 30 -21.52 7.15 6.19
N TYR A 31 -22.69 7.53 5.68
CA TYR A 31 -23.40 6.76 4.68
C TYR A 31 -22.59 6.73 3.38
N ILE A 32 -22.21 5.52 2.94
CA ILE A 32 -21.34 5.33 1.79
C ILE A 32 -22.12 5.43 0.48
N GLY A 33 -23.29 4.80 0.43
CA GLY A 33 -24.08 4.65 -0.79
C GLY A 33 -25.07 3.49 -0.66
N GLU A 34 -25.69 3.16 -1.78
CA GLU A 34 -26.72 2.11 -1.83
C GLU A 34 -26.11 0.70 -1.84
N ASN A 35 -26.97 -0.31 -1.67
CA ASN A 35 -26.65 -1.73 -1.84
C ASN A 35 -25.37 -2.16 -1.09
N GLY A 36 -24.46 -2.86 -1.77
CA GLY A 36 -23.21 -3.38 -1.22
C GLY A 36 -22.06 -2.37 -1.14
N SER A 37 -22.28 -1.08 -1.43
CA SER A 37 -21.22 -0.06 -1.52
C SER A 37 -20.36 0.04 -0.25
N GLY A 38 -20.97 -0.09 0.93
CA GLY A 38 -20.27 -0.08 2.21
C GLY A 38 -19.27 -1.23 2.36
N HIS A 39 -19.67 -2.45 1.96
CA HIS A 39 -18.78 -3.61 1.93
C HIS A 39 -17.70 -3.47 0.86
N TYR A 40 -18.04 -2.90 -0.29
CA TYR A 40 -17.07 -2.63 -1.36
C TYR A 40 -15.97 -1.66 -0.90
N VAL A 41 -16.33 -0.55 -0.24
CA VAL A 41 -15.33 0.38 0.34
C VAL A 41 -14.44 -0.32 1.37
N LYS A 42 -15.01 -1.24 2.18
CA LYS A 42 -14.21 -2.04 3.12
C LYS A 42 -13.26 -3.02 2.42
N MET A 43 -13.69 -3.62 1.32
CA MET A 43 -12.84 -4.48 0.48
C MET A 43 -11.65 -3.67 -0.05
N ILE A 44 -11.88 -2.51 -0.65
CA ILE A 44 -10.80 -1.63 -1.13
C ILE A 44 -9.87 -1.21 0.01
N HIS A 45 -10.40 -0.83 1.18
CA HIS A 45 -9.59 -0.53 2.36
C HIS A 45 -8.62 -1.68 2.69
N ASN A 46 -9.09 -2.93 2.69
CA ASN A 46 -8.22 -4.08 2.97
C ASN A 46 -7.23 -4.36 1.83
N GLY A 47 -7.55 -4.03 0.58
CA GLY A 47 -6.57 -4.03 -0.51
C GLY A 47 -5.43 -3.06 -0.24
N ILE A 48 -5.75 -1.81 0.11
CA ILE A 48 -4.76 -0.77 0.46
C ILE A 48 -3.93 -1.19 1.68
N GLU A 49 -4.57 -1.81 2.68
CA GLU A 49 -3.88 -2.37 3.84
C GLU A 49 -2.84 -3.42 3.45
N TYR A 50 -3.16 -4.30 2.49
CA TYR A 50 -2.23 -5.34 2.03
C TYR A 50 -1.00 -4.72 1.37
N SER A 51 -1.20 -3.70 0.54
CA SER A 51 -0.09 -2.96 -0.06
C SER A 51 0.77 -2.23 0.96
N ASP A 52 0.17 -1.54 1.93
CA ASP A 52 0.94 -0.83 2.97
C ASP A 52 1.84 -1.80 3.75
N MET A 53 1.29 -2.95 4.16
CA MET A 53 2.05 -3.99 4.86
C MET A 53 3.18 -4.56 3.99
N GLN A 54 2.91 -4.80 2.70
CA GLN A 54 3.90 -5.32 1.76
C GLN A 54 5.07 -4.33 1.59
N LEU A 55 4.77 -3.06 1.34
CA LEU A 55 5.78 -2.02 1.16
C LEU A 55 6.65 -1.85 2.42
N ILE A 56 6.04 -1.84 3.61
CA ILE A 56 6.77 -1.78 4.87
C ILE A 56 7.69 -3.00 5.03
N SER A 57 7.20 -4.20 4.67
CA SER A 57 7.97 -5.43 4.77
C SER A 57 9.18 -5.46 3.83
N GLU A 58 9.04 -4.93 2.62
CA GLU A 58 10.12 -4.82 1.63
C GLU A 58 11.25 -3.91 2.13
N ILE A 59 10.88 -2.76 2.70
CA ILE A 59 11.85 -1.82 3.29
C ILE A 59 12.55 -2.43 4.51
N TYR A 60 11.81 -3.09 5.40
CA TYR A 60 12.40 -3.84 6.52
C TYR A 60 13.41 -4.87 6.01
N PHE A 61 13.04 -5.65 4.99
CA PHE A 61 13.87 -6.72 4.48
C PHE A 61 15.15 -6.20 3.81
N LEU A 62 15.05 -5.07 3.10
CA LEU A 62 16.23 -4.37 2.57
C LEU A 62 17.20 -3.97 3.68
N PHE A 63 16.73 -3.35 4.76
CA PHE A 63 17.59 -3.02 5.89
C PHE A 63 18.19 -4.28 6.52
N LYS A 64 17.38 -5.30 6.81
CA LYS A 64 17.83 -6.54 7.44
C LYS A 64 18.85 -7.31 6.60
N LYS A 65 18.78 -7.23 5.26
CA LYS A 65 19.63 -8.03 4.35
C LYS A 65 20.82 -7.28 3.78
N LEU A 66 20.77 -5.95 3.69
CA LEU A 66 21.82 -5.15 3.05
C LEU A 66 22.59 -4.27 4.02
N THR A 67 22.22 -4.22 5.30
CA THR A 67 22.88 -3.37 6.29
C THR A 67 23.27 -4.18 7.52
N HIS A 68 24.08 -3.58 8.39
CA HIS A 68 24.40 -4.13 9.71
C HIS A 68 23.44 -3.66 10.81
N LEU A 69 22.30 -3.07 10.45
CA LEU A 69 21.31 -2.58 11.41
C LEU A 69 20.66 -3.74 12.18
N SER A 70 20.64 -3.64 13.50
CA SER A 70 19.90 -4.54 14.37
C SER A 70 18.39 -4.28 14.29
N ASN A 71 17.58 -5.19 14.82
CA ASN A 71 16.13 -4.96 14.92
C ASN A 71 15.80 -3.69 15.77
N LEU A 72 16.65 -3.34 16.74
CA LEU A 72 16.48 -2.11 17.53
C LEU A 72 16.79 -0.85 16.71
N ASP A 73 17.81 -0.89 15.86
CA ASP A 73 18.14 0.23 14.98
C ASP A 73 17.02 0.46 13.95
N ILE A 74 16.53 -0.62 13.33
CA ILE A 74 15.41 -0.56 12.38
C ILE A 74 14.15 -0.07 13.10
N SER A 75 13.88 -0.54 14.32
CA SER A 75 12.79 -0.02 15.17
C SER A 75 12.90 1.49 15.38
N SER A 76 14.10 1.99 15.69
CA SER A 76 14.35 3.43 15.87
C SER A 76 14.07 4.23 14.60
N ILE A 77 14.47 3.72 13.44
CA ILE A 77 14.18 4.32 12.13
C ILE A 77 12.67 4.43 11.91
N PHE A 78 11.91 3.35 12.06
CA PHE A 78 10.45 3.38 11.88
C PHE A 78 9.75 4.27 12.92
N SER A 79 10.25 4.32 14.16
CA SER A 79 9.75 5.24 15.20
C SER A 79 9.95 6.70 14.80
N ASN A 80 11.10 7.04 14.20
CA ASN A 80 11.37 8.38 13.69
C ASN A 80 10.54 8.71 12.44
N TRP A 81 10.38 7.77 11.51
CA TRP A 81 9.48 7.94 10.36
C TRP A 81 8.03 8.14 10.79
N ASN A 82 7.60 7.57 11.91
CA ASN A 82 6.27 7.80 12.44
C ASN A 82 6.04 9.25 12.90
N LYS A 83 7.08 10.09 12.97
CA LYS A 83 6.99 11.53 13.28
C LYS A 83 6.92 12.40 12.01
N THR A 84 7.05 11.81 10.82
CA THR A 84 7.08 12.53 9.54
C THR A 84 5.75 12.37 8.77
N GLU A 85 5.76 12.50 7.44
CA GLU A 85 4.62 12.20 6.57
C GLU A 85 4.21 10.73 6.57
N LEU A 86 5.11 9.82 7.00
CA LEU A 86 4.80 8.40 7.15
C LEU A 86 4.02 8.06 8.44
N ASN A 87 3.71 9.06 9.28
CA ASN A 87 2.90 8.87 10.48
C ASN A 87 1.64 8.05 10.19
N SER A 88 1.60 6.84 10.72
CA SER A 88 0.52 5.89 10.51
C SER A 88 0.56 4.76 11.53
N TYR A 89 -0.58 4.13 11.75
CA TYR A 89 -0.66 3.00 12.67
C TYR A 89 0.26 1.84 12.27
N LEU A 90 0.35 1.52 10.98
CA LEU A 90 1.19 0.42 10.50
C LEU A 90 2.68 0.68 10.72
N ILE A 91 3.15 1.92 10.54
CA ILE A 91 4.54 2.31 10.84
C ILE A 91 4.80 2.25 12.35
N GLU A 92 3.84 2.73 13.16
CA GLU A 92 3.91 2.68 14.61
C GLU A 92 4.08 1.24 15.13
N ILE A 93 3.16 0.34 14.78
CA ILE A 93 3.23 -1.04 15.26
C ILE A 93 4.44 -1.77 14.72
N THR A 94 4.94 -1.43 13.52
CA THR A 94 6.17 -2.02 12.97
C THR A 94 7.36 -1.71 13.89
N SER A 95 7.46 -0.47 14.38
CA SER A 95 8.50 -0.11 15.37
C SER A 95 8.37 -0.93 16.67
N TYR A 96 7.15 -1.20 17.13
CA TYR A 96 6.92 -2.00 18.34
C TYR A 96 7.20 -3.48 18.14
N ILE A 97 6.86 -4.03 16.98
CA ILE A 97 7.10 -5.43 16.60
C ILE A 97 8.60 -5.70 16.57
N LEU A 98 9.39 -4.82 15.94
CA LEU A 98 10.83 -4.98 15.79
C LEU A 98 11.59 -5.05 17.12
N LYS A 99 11.14 -4.30 18.13
CA LYS A 99 11.79 -4.30 19.46
C LYS A 99 11.25 -5.35 20.43
N LYS A 100 10.21 -6.10 20.05
CA LYS A 100 9.58 -7.08 20.95
C LYS A 100 10.46 -8.32 21.10
N LYS A 101 10.77 -8.65 22.35
CA LYS A 101 11.50 -9.85 22.75
C LYS A 101 10.62 -10.86 23.48
N ASP A 102 10.98 -12.13 23.40
CA ASP A 102 10.46 -13.20 24.25
C ASP A 102 11.16 -13.21 25.63
N ASP A 103 10.76 -14.14 26.50
CA ASP A 103 11.29 -14.27 27.87
C ASP A 103 12.76 -14.72 27.89
N LEU A 104 13.28 -15.25 26.78
CA LEU A 104 14.68 -15.64 26.59
C LEU A 104 15.54 -14.52 26.00
N GLY A 105 14.93 -13.36 25.69
CA GLY A 105 15.61 -12.20 25.13
C GLY A 105 15.79 -12.22 23.61
N ASN A 106 15.23 -13.21 22.90
CA ASN A 106 15.27 -13.27 21.44
C ASN A 106 14.21 -12.35 20.84
N PHE A 107 14.50 -11.74 19.70
CA PHE A 107 13.50 -10.94 18.98
C PHE A 107 12.42 -11.85 18.39
N ILE A 108 11.16 -11.63 18.79
CA ILE A 108 10.04 -12.49 18.36
C ILE A 108 9.92 -12.52 16.84
N LEU A 109 10.10 -11.38 16.18
CA LEU A 109 10.00 -11.27 14.71
C LEU A 109 10.91 -12.27 13.97
N ASP A 110 12.12 -12.50 14.49
CA ASP A 110 13.11 -13.35 13.83
C ASP A 110 12.75 -14.85 13.94
N ASN A 111 11.81 -15.20 14.83
CA ASN A 111 11.30 -16.56 15.06
C ASN A 111 9.92 -16.81 14.42
N ILE A 112 9.26 -15.78 13.86
CA ILE A 112 7.97 -15.94 13.19
C ILE A 112 8.18 -16.59 11.82
N LEU A 113 7.41 -17.64 11.53
CA LEU A 113 7.41 -18.28 10.22
C LEU A 113 6.97 -17.28 9.13
N ASP A 114 7.77 -17.19 8.05
CA ASP A 114 7.55 -16.31 6.90
C ASP A 114 6.48 -16.86 5.93
N VAL A 115 5.30 -17.17 6.48
CA VAL A 115 4.10 -17.63 5.77
C VAL A 115 2.94 -16.71 6.13
N ALA A 116 2.64 -15.76 5.24
CA ALA A 116 1.61 -14.77 5.46
C ALA A 116 0.22 -15.33 5.10
N ASN A 117 -0.63 -15.50 6.11
CA ASN A 117 -2.02 -15.91 5.89
C ASN A 117 -2.89 -14.74 5.37
N GLN A 118 -4.02 -15.06 4.74
CA GLN A 118 -4.96 -14.08 4.20
C GLN A 118 -6.40 -14.59 4.26
N LYS A 119 -7.35 -13.69 4.56
CA LYS A 119 -8.78 -14.02 4.76
C LYS A 119 -9.66 -13.77 3.52
N GLY A 120 -9.06 -13.54 2.34
CA GLY A 120 -9.76 -13.38 1.07
C GLY A 120 -10.00 -11.93 0.63
N THR A 121 -10.11 -10.96 1.54
CA THR A 121 -10.51 -9.59 1.18
C THR A 121 -9.55 -8.88 0.25
N GLY A 122 -8.23 -9.04 0.43
CA GLY A 122 -7.24 -8.52 -0.52
C GLY A 122 -7.34 -9.15 -1.91
N LYS A 123 -7.57 -10.48 -1.97
CA LYS A 123 -7.81 -11.20 -3.23
C LYS A 123 -9.07 -10.70 -3.94
N TRP A 124 -10.14 -10.39 -3.21
CA TRP A 124 -11.37 -9.86 -3.79
C TRP A 124 -11.15 -8.49 -4.44
N THR A 125 -10.36 -7.61 -3.82
CA THR A 125 -9.97 -6.31 -4.41
C THR A 125 -9.29 -6.49 -5.76
N SER A 126 -8.28 -7.36 -5.84
CA SER A 126 -7.54 -7.65 -7.07
C SER A 126 -8.39 -8.36 -8.13
N LYS A 127 -9.24 -9.31 -7.74
CA LYS A 127 -10.16 -9.95 -8.69
C LYS A 127 -11.11 -8.92 -9.28
N ASN A 128 -11.72 -8.11 -8.42
CA ASN A 128 -12.68 -7.12 -8.86
C ASN A 128 -12.04 -6.02 -9.72
N SER A 129 -10.76 -5.67 -9.51
CA SER A 129 -10.10 -4.70 -10.39
C SER A 129 -9.98 -5.23 -11.82
N MET A 130 -9.75 -6.54 -12.00
CA MET A 130 -9.77 -7.18 -13.33
C MET A 130 -11.18 -7.13 -13.95
N ASP A 131 -12.22 -7.42 -13.17
CA ASP A 131 -13.63 -7.33 -13.60
C ASP A 131 -14.07 -5.90 -13.99
N LEU A 132 -13.35 -4.89 -13.50
CA LEU A 132 -13.56 -3.47 -13.80
C LEU A 132 -12.55 -2.92 -14.82
N SER A 133 -11.61 -3.75 -15.30
CA SER A 133 -10.50 -3.31 -16.17
C SER A 133 -9.68 -2.16 -15.56
N VAL A 134 -9.49 -2.18 -14.24
CA VAL A 134 -8.71 -1.20 -13.48
C VAL A 134 -7.31 -1.76 -13.19
N PRO A 135 -6.23 -1.06 -13.58
CA PRO A 135 -4.87 -1.46 -13.26
C PRO A 135 -4.57 -1.29 -11.76
N LEU A 136 -4.65 -2.39 -11.00
CA LEU A 136 -4.41 -2.43 -9.56
C LEU A 136 -3.15 -3.25 -9.22
N SER A 137 -2.04 -2.87 -9.84
CA SER A 137 -0.83 -3.68 -9.89
C SER A 137 -0.22 -3.92 -8.50
N LEU A 138 -0.13 -2.90 -7.66
CA LEU A 138 0.62 -2.96 -6.40
C LEU A 138 -0.12 -3.80 -5.35
N ILE A 139 -1.43 -3.59 -5.21
CA ILE A 139 -2.27 -4.40 -4.30
C ILE A 139 -2.28 -5.86 -4.74
N THR A 140 -2.29 -6.12 -6.05
CA THR A 140 -2.26 -7.48 -6.60
C THR A 140 -0.93 -8.17 -6.33
N GLU A 141 0.20 -7.47 -6.49
CA GLU A 141 1.51 -7.99 -6.09
C GLU A 141 1.59 -8.30 -4.59
N ALA A 142 0.98 -7.47 -3.74
CA ALA A 142 0.91 -7.76 -2.30
C ALA A 142 0.09 -9.03 -1.99
N VAL A 143 -0.90 -9.37 -2.82
CA VAL A 143 -1.65 -10.64 -2.70
C VAL A 143 -0.79 -11.81 -3.18
N TYR A 144 -0.14 -11.68 -4.35
CA TYR A 144 0.72 -12.73 -4.90
C TYR A 144 1.92 -13.03 -4.02
N PHE A 145 2.54 -12.02 -3.41
CA PHE A 145 3.67 -12.24 -2.52
C PHE A 145 3.28 -13.03 -1.26
N ARG A 146 2.06 -12.84 -0.74
CA ARG A 146 1.52 -13.69 0.33
C ARG A 146 1.35 -15.13 -0.12
N PHE A 147 0.83 -15.35 -1.33
CA PHE A 147 0.75 -16.71 -1.90
C PHE A 147 2.15 -17.32 -2.08
N LEU A 148 3.11 -16.56 -2.60
CA LEU A 148 4.48 -17.04 -2.74
C LEU A 148 5.09 -17.43 -1.39
N SER A 149 4.79 -16.66 -0.34
CA SER A 149 5.24 -16.96 1.01
C SER A 149 4.73 -18.31 1.54
N SER A 150 3.52 -18.75 1.16
CA SER A 150 2.95 -20.02 1.63
C SER A 150 3.60 -21.26 1.02
N PHE A 151 4.26 -21.15 -0.13
CA PHE A 151 5.07 -22.22 -0.72
C PHE A 151 6.43 -22.38 -0.02
N LYS A 152 6.47 -22.34 1.32
CA LYS A 152 7.71 -22.33 2.11
C LYS A 152 8.63 -23.51 1.81
N SER A 153 8.10 -24.73 1.77
CA SER A 153 8.91 -25.93 1.48
C SER A 153 9.53 -25.87 0.08
N GLN A 154 8.76 -25.43 -0.92
CA GLN A 154 9.26 -25.23 -2.27
C GLN A 154 10.34 -24.13 -2.33
N ARG A 155 10.15 -23.02 -1.61
CA ARG A 155 11.16 -21.95 -1.54
C ARG A 155 12.45 -22.39 -0.86
N VAL A 156 12.37 -23.22 0.18
CA VAL A 156 13.55 -23.81 0.84
C VAL A 156 14.31 -24.71 -0.15
N LEU A 157 13.61 -25.62 -0.83
CA LEU A 157 14.22 -26.46 -1.87
C LEU A 157 14.81 -25.62 -3.01
N ALA A 158 14.08 -24.64 -3.52
CA ALA A 158 14.57 -23.77 -4.58
C ALA A 158 15.83 -22.98 -4.16
N SER A 159 15.93 -22.57 -2.89
CA SER A 159 17.09 -21.81 -2.41
C SER A 159 18.40 -22.60 -2.40
N SER A 160 18.35 -23.93 -2.42
CA SER A 160 19.55 -24.78 -2.57
C SER A 160 19.90 -25.10 -4.02
N LEU A 161 19.04 -24.76 -4.97
CA LEU A 161 19.17 -25.13 -6.40
C LEU A 161 19.35 -23.91 -7.31
N LEU A 162 18.73 -22.79 -6.96
CA LEU A 162 18.73 -21.56 -7.75
C LEU A 162 19.65 -20.53 -7.11
N PHE A 163 20.65 -20.08 -7.86
CA PHE A 163 21.63 -19.11 -7.40
C PHE A 163 21.24 -17.69 -7.83
N GLY A 164 21.52 -16.71 -6.96
CA GLY A 164 21.36 -15.29 -7.24
C GLY A 164 22.70 -14.55 -7.15
N PRO A 165 22.70 -13.23 -7.37
CA PRO A 165 23.91 -12.43 -7.21
C PRO A 165 24.44 -12.51 -5.77
N ALA A 166 25.77 -12.39 -5.63
CA ALA A 166 26.40 -12.30 -4.33
C ALA A 166 25.96 -11.01 -3.61
N ARG A 167 25.30 -11.17 -2.46
CA ARG A 167 24.84 -10.03 -1.65
C ARG A 167 26.02 -9.25 -1.11
N ARG A 168 25.97 -7.93 -1.26
CA ARG A 168 26.97 -7.00 -0.73
C ARG A 168 26.31 -6.13 0.33
N PHE A 169 26.90 -6.09 1.51
CA PHE A 169 26.51 -5.12 2.52
C PHE A 169 26.78 -3.70 2.02
N LEU A 170 25.85 -2.80 2.31
CA LEU A 170 25.99 -1.39 2.05
C LEU A 170 27.13 -0.82 2.90
N ASN A 171 27.97 -0.01 2.27
CA ASN A 171 29.01 0.74 2.97
C ASN A 171 28.35 1.69 3.99
N SER A 172 28.93 1.78 5.19
CA SER A 172 28.47 2.67 6.26
C SER A 172 28.35 4.13 5.81
N SER A 173 29.22 4.58 4.90
CA SER A 173 29.17 5.94 4.35
C SER A 173 27.92 6.24 3.52
N LYS A 174 27.24 5.20 3.00
CA LYS A 174 26.01 5.33 2.19
C LYS A 174 24.74 5.01 2.98
N LEU A 175 24.87 4.59 4.24
CA LEU A 175 23.74 4.08 5.02
C LEU A 175 22.67 5.15 5.26
N SER A 176 23.05 6.36 5.66
CA SER A 176 22.10 7.46 5.90
C SER A 176 21.33 7.85 4.64
N ILE A 177 22.02 7.93 3.50
CA ILE A 177 21.42 8.22 2.19
C ILE A 177 20.43 7.10 1.82
N PHE A 178 20.82 5.85 2.00
CA PHE A 178 19.95 4.71 1.70
C PHE A 178 18.69 4.67 2.58
N ILE A 179 18.82 4.99 3.86
CA ILE A 179 17.67 5.11 4.78
C ILE A 179 16.70 6.20 4.31
N GLU A 180 17.22 7.36 3.90
CA GLU A 180 16.38 8.45 3.39
C GLU A 180 15.73 8.09 2.04
N ASP A 181 16.46 7.45 1.15
CA ASP A 181 15.92 6.97 -0.12
C ASP A 181 14.82 5.92 0.11
N ALA A 182 15.01 5.00 1.06
CA ALA A 182 14.01 4.02 1.48
C ALA A 182 12.75 4.67 2.05
N ARG A 183 12.89 5.73 2.86
CA ARG A 183 11.78 6.51 3.41
C ARG A 183 10.94 7.14 2.30
N LYS A 184 11.62 7.79 1.35
CA LYS A 184 10.99 8.45 0.19
C LYS A 184 10.34 7.43 -0.74
N ALA A 185 11.01 6.32 -1.03
CA ALA A 185 10.50 5.21 -1.84
C ALA A 185 9.22 4.60 -1.25
N LEU A 186 9.19 4.41 0.08
CA LEU A 186 8.02 3.93 0.80
C LEU A 186 6.85 4.90 0.66
N PHE A 187 7.06 6.19 0.90
CA PHE A 187 6.00 7.19 0.81
C PHE A 187 5.49 7.37 -0.63
N PHE A 188 6.40 7.40 -1.62
CA PHE A 188 6.05 7.38 -3.04
C PHE A 188 5.13 6.20 -3.36
N SER A 189 5.53 4.99 -2.97
CA SER A 189 4.79 3.78 -3.32
C SER A 189 3.45 3.68 -2.60
N LYS A 190 3.35 4.24 -1.38
CA LYS A 190 2.09 4.43 -0.67
C LYS A 190 1.14 5.35 -1.44
N ILE A 191 1.62 6.44 -2.03
CA ILE A 191 0.79 7.32 -2.87
C ILE A 191 0.23 6.54 -4.08
N ILE A 192 1.06 5.71 -4.73
CA ILE A 192 0.60 4.85 -5.84
C ILE A 192 -0.51 3.89 -5.38
N ALA A 193 -0.32 3.18 -4.26
CA ALA A 193 -1.31 2.25 -3.74
C ALA A 193 -2.68 2.90 -3.49
N TYR A 194 -2.69 4.07 -2.83
CA TYR A 194 -3.92 4.80 -2.56
C TYR A 194 -4.53 5.38 -3.84
N SER A 195 -3.72 5.87 -4.79
CA SER A 195 -4.20 6.31 -6.11
C SER A 195 -4.95 5.18 -6.83
N GLN A 196 -4.34 3.99 -6.93
CA GLN A 196 -4.95 2.82 -7.57
C GLN A 196 -6.27 2.43 -6.88
N GLY A 197 -6.28 2.35 -5.54
CA GLY A 197 -7.48 2.00 -4.78
C GLY A 197 -8.62 3.01 -4.92
N PHE A 198 -8.33 4.32 -4.86
CA PHE A 198 -9.33 5.36 -5.07
C PHE A 198 -9.82 5.44 -6.51
N PHE A 199 -8.94 5.17 -7.49
CA PHE A 199 -9.35 5.07 -8.88
C PHE A 199 -10.29 3.88 -9.11
N GLN A 200 -10.03 2.73 -8.48
CA GLN A 200 -10.96 1.60 -8.49
C GLN A 200 -12.31 1.93 -7.84
N LEU A 201 -12.33 2.69 -6.73
CA LEU A 201 -13.57 3.19 -6.13
C LEU A 201 -14.35 4.08 -7.09
N LYS A 202 -13.65 4.91 -7.88
CA LYS A 202 -14.26 5.78 -8.89
C LYS A 202 -14.94 4.97 -9.98
N VAL A 203 -14.20 4.07 -10.63
CA VAL A 203 -14.74 3.22 -11.70
C VAL A 203 -15.91 2.36 -11.21
N ALA A 204 -15.85 1.85 -9.98
CA ALA A 204 -16.97 1.12 -9.38
C ALA A 204 -18.17 2.02 -9.08
N SER A 205 -17.94 3.23 -8.58
CA SER A 205 -19.01 4.22 -8.35
C SER A 205 -19.78 4.51 -9.64
N ASP A 206 -19.07 4.65 -10.76
CA ASP A 206 -19.65 4.94 -12.06
C ASP A 206 -20.38 3.70 -12.61
N LYS A 207 -19.76 2.51 -12.57
CA LYS A 207 -20.38 1.26 -13.06
C LYS A 207 -21.65 0.87 -12.29
N TYR A 208 -21.67 1.11 -10.97
CA TYR A 208 -22.77 0.69 -10.10
C TYR A 208 -23.70 1.84 -9.68
N ASN A 209 -23.51 3.05 -10.23
CA ASN A 209 -24.29 4.25 -9.92
C ASN A 209 -24.36 4.56 -8.41
N TRP A 210 -23.31 4.28 -7.64
CA TRP A 210 -23.31 4.46 -6.19
C TRP A 210 -23.10 5.91 -5.73
N ASN A 211 -22.70 6.81 -6.64
CA ASN A 211 -22.48 8.23 -6.34
C ASN A 211 -21.57 8.46 -5.12
N LEU A 212 -20.49 7.67 -5.02
CA LEU A 212 -19.60 7.67 -3.87
C LEU A 212 -18.99 9.05 -3.63
N LYS A 213 -18.93 9.44 -2.36
CA LYS A 213 -18.28 10.69 -1.92
C LYS A 213 -16.89 10.37 -1.38
N PHE A 214 -15.87 10.51 -2.22
CA PHE A 214 -14.49 10.13 -1.87
C PHE A 214 -13.93 10.97 -0.73
N TYR A 215 -14.36 12.24 -0.59
CA TYR A 215 -14.09 13.05 0.61
C TYR A 215 -14.57 12.34 1.89
N ASN A 216 -15.80 11.82 1.91
CA ASN A 216 -16.35 11.10 3.07
C ASN A 216 -15.59 9.80 3.32
N ILE A 217 -15.27 9.04 2.27
CA ILE A 217 -14.50 7.79 2.38
C ILE A 217 -13.11 8.05 2.97
N ALA A 218 -12.37 9.02 2.43
CA ALA A 218 -11.07 9.39 2.96
C ALA A 218 -11.17 9.90 4.40
N SER A 219 -12.22 10.67 4.72
CA SER A 219 -12.46 11.22 6.05
C SER A 219 -12.60 10.13 7.12
N ILE A 220 -13.39 9.09 6.84
CA ILE A 220 -13.62 7.99 7.80
C ILE A 220 -12.44 7.03 7.93
N PHE A 221 -11.47 7.05 6.99
CA PHE A 221 -10.24 6.27 7.13
C PHE A 221 -9.24 6.91 8.09
N ARG A 222 -9.41 8.20 8.47
CA ARG A 222 -8.42 8.94 9.28
C ARG A 222 -8.24 8.43 10.71
N SER A 223 -9.19 7.68 11.25
CA SER A 223 -9.10 7.08 12.58
C SER A 223 -9.88 5.76 12.66
N GLY A 224 -9.61 4.96 13.69
CA GLY A 224 -10.28 3.68 13.97
C GLY A 224 -9.89 2.51 13.06
N CYS A 225 -9.58 2.75 11.78
CA CYS A 225 -9.19 1.71 10.84
C CYS A 225 -7.68 1.41 10.85
N ILE A 226 -7.25 0.34 10.16
CA ILE A 226 -5.84 -0.12 10.16
C ILE A 226 -4.96 0.83 9.34
N ILE A 227 -5.44 1.31 8.20
CA ILE A 227 -4.67 2.19 7.31
C ILE A 227 -4.66 3.66 7.74
N ARG A 228 -5.09 3.95 8.98
CA ARG A 228 -5.15 5.32 9.51
C ARG A 228 -3.75 5.95 9.52
N ALA A 229 -3.67 7.15 8.96
CA ALA A 229 -2.41 7.85 8.72
C ALA A 229 -2.63 9.36 8.61
N LYS A 230 -1.59 10.14 8.92
CA LYS A 230 -1.57 11.60 8.69
C LYS A 230 -1.83 11.92 7.21
N PHE A 231 -1.27 11.12 6.31
CA PHE A 231 -1.42 11.18 4.85
C PHE A 231 -2.87 11.25 4.36
N LEU A 232 -3.83 10.63 5.06
CA LEU A 232 -5.24 10.67 4.67
C LEU A 232 -5.83 12.09 4.75
N ASN A 233 -5.26 12.98 5.56
CA ASN A 233 -5.69 14.39 5.56
C ASN A 233 -5.44 15.07 4.23
N ASP A 234 -4.36 14.70 3.54
CA ASP A 234 -4.03 15.29 2.24
C ASP A 234 -4.93 14.74 1.14
N ILE A 235 -5.36 13.47 1.25
CA ILE A 235 -6.39 12.90 0.36
C ILE A 235 -7.74 13.58 0.60
N VAL A 236 -8.12 13.81 1.86
CA VAL A 236 -9.34 14.56 2.21
C VAL A 236 -9.31 15.96 1.58
N LYS A 237 -8.22 16.72 1.74
CA LYS A 237 -8.05 18.05 1.12
C LYS A 237 -8.13 18.02 -0.40
N ALA A 238 -7.60 16.96 -1.03
CA ALA A 238 -7.67 16.80 -2.48
C ALA A 238 -9.12 16.67 -2.97
N TYR A 239 -9.92 15.84 -2.30
CA TYR A 239 -11.33 15.64 -2.66
C TYR A 239 -12.28 16.73 -2.15
N GLU A 240 -11.88 17.51 -1.14
CA GLU A 240 -12.64 18.66 -0.63
C GLU A 240 -12.86 19.71 -1.73
N LYS A 241 -11.83 19.98 -2.55
CA LYS A 241 -11.91 20.93 -3.66
C LYS A 241 -12.68 20.39 -4.86
N ASN A 242 -12.59 19.08 -5.11
CA ASN A 242 -13.21 18.44 -6.26
C ASN A 242 -13.46 16.95 -5.97
N ASN A 243 -14.72 16.53 -5.82
CA ASN A 243 -15.05 15.11 -5.63
C ASN A 243 -14.87 14.27 -6.91
N ASN A 244 -14.67 14.88 -8.09
CA ASN A 244 -14.48 14.19 -9.36
C ASN A 244 -13.03 14.36 -9.87
N LEU A 245 -12.04 14.04 -9.03
CA LEU A 245 -10.65 13.96 -9.48
C LEU A 245 -10.50 12.87 -10.54
N VAL A 246 -9.70 13.13 -11.58
CA VAL A 246 -9.33 12.10 -12.55
C VAL A 246 -8.49 11.03 -11.86
N ASN A 247 -7.43 11.46 -11.16
CA ASN A 247 -6.56 10.58 -10.39
C ASN A 247 -5.85 11.40 -9.29
N LEU A 248 -5.54 10.77 -8.15
CA LEU A 248 -4.74 11.39 -7.09
C LEU A 248 -3.32 11.77 -7.55
N LEU A 249 -2.72 11.05 -8.51
CA LEU A 249 -1.33 11.29 -8.94
C LEU A 249 -1.11 12.69 -9.54
N ILE A 250 -2.14 13.26 -10.18
CA ILE A 250 -2.05 14.56 -10.85
C ILE A 250 -2.51 15.73 -9.96
N VAL A 251 -2.87 15.46 -8.71
CA VAL A 251 -3.16 16.54 -7.75
C VAL A 251 -1.83 17.19 -7.36
N PRO A 252 -1.71 18.53 -7.39
CA PRO A 252 -0.42 19.22 -7.24
C PRO A 252 0.41 18.80 -6.02
N PHE A 253 -0.24 18.55 -4.87
CA PHE A 253 0.44 18.07 -3.67
C PHE A 253 1.13 16.71 -3.90
N PHE A 254 0.40 15.71 -4.40
CA PHE A 254 0.94 14.37 -4.64
C PHE A 254 1.91 14.36 -5.83
N GLN A 255 1.59 15.09 -6.91
CA GLN A 255 2.46 15.24 -8.07
C GLN A 255 3.86 15.75 -7.67
N ASN A 256 3.92 16.80 -6.84
CA ASN A 256 5.20 17.34 -6.37
C ASN A 256 6.01 16.31 -5.57
N ILE A 257 5.36 15.52 -4.71
CA ILE A 257 6.03 14.45 -3.98
C ILE A 257 6.57 13.38 -4.93
N LEU A 258 5.73 12.91 -5.86
CA LEU A 258 6.09 11.85 -6.81
C LEU A 258 7.29 12.28 -7.69
N ASN A 259 7.26 13.50 -8.23
CA ASN A 259 8.36 14.06 -9.02
C ASN A 259 9.68 14.12 -8.24
N ASN A 260 9.62 14.49 -6.97
CA ASN A 260 10.80 14.62 -6.12
C ASN A 260 11.31 13.28 -5.57
N TYR A 261 10.44 12.29 -5.37
CA TYR A 261 10.78 11.04 -4.68
C TYR A 261 11.03 9.86 -5.64
N GLN A 262 10.69 9.98 -6.93
CA GLN A 262 10.91 8.90 -7.90
C GLN A 262 12.38 8.46 -8.01
N SER A 263 13.35 9.39 -7.90
CA SER A 263 14.78 9.04 -7.97
C SER A 263 15.19 8.13 -6.80
N SER A 264 14.67 8.41 -5.60
CA SER A 264 14.90 7.58 -4.42
C SER A 264 14.34 6.18 -4.58
N LEU A 265 13.13 6.04 -5.14
CA LEU A 265 12.56 4.72 -5.46
C LEU A 265 13.44 3.95 -6.46
N ARG A 266 13.93 4.62 -7.51
CA ARG A 266 14.84 4.00 -8.49
C ARG A 266 16.14 3.53 -7.85
N ASN A 267 16.73 4.34 -6.97
CA ASN A 267 17.95 3.96 -6.24
C ASN A 267 17.74 2.72 -5.36
N VAL A 268 16.64 2.69 -4.61
CA VAL A 268 16.28 1.54 -3.77
C VAL A 268 16.08 0.28 -4.61
N LEU A 269 15.36 0.39 -5.73
CA LEU A 269 15.13 -0.73 -6.64
C LEU A 269 16.42 -1.22 -7.29
N LYS A 270 17.28 -0.31 -7.77
CA LYS A 270 18.59 -0.68 -8.32
C LYS A 270 19.40 -1.50 -7.32
N ILE A 271 19.52 -1.01 -6.09
CA ILE A 271 20.24 -1.70 -5.02
C ILE A 271 19.61 -3.07 -4.71
N GLY A 272 18.28 -3.13 -4.60
CA GLY A 272 17.56 -4.38 -4.35
C GLY A 272 17.76 -5.42 -5.45
N ILE A 273 17.62 -5.02 -6.71
CA ILE A 273 17.79 -5.87 -7.90
C ILE A 273 19.23 -6.36 -8.01
N GLU A 274 20.22 -5.47 -7.88
CA GLU A 274 21.65 -5.82 -7.91
C GLU A 274 22.03 -6.86 -6.84
N ASN A 275 21.29 -6.90 -5.72
CA ASN A 275 21.50 -7.83 -4.61
C ASN A 275 20.50 -9.00 -4.57
N GLY A 276 19.67 -9.17 -5.61
CA GLY A 276 18.73 -10.29 -5.70
C GLY A 276 17.69 -10.29 -4.58
N ILE A 277 17.20 -9.12 -4.19
CA ILE A 277 16.10 -8.95 -3.23
C ILE A 277 14.81 -8.69 -3.99
N ALA A 278 13.79 -9.52 -3.76
CA ALA A 278 12.48 -9.33 -4.36
C ALA A 278 11.76 -8.13 -3.73
N LEU A 279 11.38 -7.16 -4.58
CA LEU A 279 10.68 -5.93 -4.20
C LEU A 279 9.42 -5.72 -5.07
N PRO A 280 8.47 -6.67 -5.10
CA PRO A 280 7.36 -6.64 -6.06
C PRO A 280 6.45 -5.41 -5.87
N GLY A 281 6.18 -5.00 -4.63
CA GLY A 281 5.37 -3.81 -4.34
C GLY A 281 6.05 -2.53 -4.82
N LEU A 282 7.31 -2.30 -4.44
CA LEU A 282 8.09 -1.12 -4.89
C LEU A 282 8.28 -1.12 -6.41
N SER A 283 8.55 -2.28 -7.03
CA SER A 283 8.75 -2.39 -8.48
C SER A 283 7.46 -2.11 -9.25
N SER A 284 6.33 -2.63 -8.75
CA SER A 284 5.01 -2.39 -9.31
C SER A 284 4.59 -0.93 -9.19
N ALA A 285 4.95 -0.27 -8.08
CA ALA A 285 4.72 1.15 -7.89
C ALA A 285 5.44 2.00 -8.94
N LEU A 286 6.73 1.73 -9.18
CA LEU A 286 7.51 2.44 -10.19
C LEU A 286 6.99 2.17 -11.60
N SER A 287 6.73 0.90 -11.92
CA SER A 287 6.24 0.49 -13.24
C SER A 287 4.89 1.14 -13.57
N TYR A 288 3.98 1.18 -12.60
CA TYR A 288 2.70 1.89 -12.75
C TYR A 288 2.91 3.39 -12.96
N TYR A 289 3.76 4.02 -12.16
CA TYR A 289 4.04 5.45 -12.28
C TYR A 289 4.61 5.81 -13.66
N ASP A 290 5.61 5.06 -14.12
CA ASP A 290 6.25 5.29 -15.42
C ASP A 290 5.27 5.02 -16.57
N ALA A 291 4.46 3.97 -16.50
CA ALA A 291 3.46 3.70 -17.52
C ALA A 291 2.35 4.77 -17.56
N TYR A 292 1.88 5.24 -16.39
CA TYR A 292 0.77 6.19 -16.30
C TYR A 292 1.14 7.59 -16.80
N ARG A 293 2.43 7.97 -16.73
CA ARG A 293 2.91 9.28 -17.17
C ARG A 293 3.46 9.31 -18.61
N SER A 294 3.46 8.18 -19.30
CA SER A 294 3.90 8.10 -20.70
C SER A 294 2.76 8.49 -21.64
N ASP A 295 3.08 9.31 -22.62
CA ASP A 295 2.21 9.60 -23.77
C ASP A 295 2.11 8.41 -24.72
N GLU A 296 3.19 7.65 -24.85
CA GLU A 296 3.27 6.43 -25.66
C GLU A 296 3.61 5.20 -24.82
N LEU A 297 2.87 4.11 -25.07
CA LEU A 297 3.14 2.80 -24.50
C LEU A 297 3.42 1.79 -25.62
N PRO A 298 4.21 0.73 -25.37
CA PRO A 298 4.53 -0.29 -26.38
C PRO A 298 3.34 -1.20 -26.71
N THR A 299 2.11 -0.81 -26.33
CA THR A 299 0.87 -1.54 -26.63
C THR A 299 0.46 -1.42 -28.11
N ASN A 300 1.05 -0.47 -28.85
CA ASN A 300 0.93 -0.43 -30.32
C ASN A 300 1.42 -1.73 -30.98
N LEU A 301 2.55 -2.30 -30.51
CA LEU A 301 3.04 -3.59 -31.01
C LEU A 301 2.11 -4.74 -30.61
N ILE A 302 1.55 -4.72 -29.39
CA ILE A 302 0.55 -5.73 -28.98
C ILE A 302 -0.67 -5.67 -29.90
N GLN A 303 -1.14 -4.47 -30.25
CA GLN A 303 -2.24 -4.31 -31.20
C GLN A 303 -1.89 -4.82 -32.60
N ALA A 304 -0.69 -4.52 -33.11
CA ALA A 304 -0.22 -5.04 -34.40
C ALA A 304 -0.09 -6.57 -34.41
N GLN A 305 0.41 -7.16 -33.32
CA GLN A 305 0.49 -8.61 -33.15
C GLN A 305 -0.89 -9.24 -33.18
N ARG A 306 -1.86 -8.69 -32.44
CA ARG A 306 -3.25 -9.17 -32.43
C ARG A 306 -3.83 -9.12 -33.84
N ASP A 307 -3.79 -7.96 -34.50
CA ASP A 307 -4.27 -7.82 -35.88
C ASP A 307 -3.63 -8.84 -36.84
N TYR A 308 -2.34 -9.16 -36.66
CA TYR A 308 -1.65 -10.16 -37.48
C TYR A 308 -2.22 -11.59 -37.31
N PHE A 309 -2.65 -12.01 -36.11
CA PHE A 309 -3.13 -13.38 -35.86
C PHE A 309 -4.64 -13.53 -35.61
N GLY A 310 -5.39 -12.44 -35.37
CA GLY A 310 -6.87 -12.42 -35.18
C GLY A 310 -7.38 -11.60 -34.00
#